data_AF-A0A1F8EIG0-F1
#
_entry.id   AF-A0A1F8EIG0-F1
#
_cell.length_a   1.000
_cell.length_b   1.000
_cell.length_c   1.000
_cell.angle_alpha   90.00
_cell.angle_beta   90.00
_cell.angle_gamma   90.00
#
_symmetry.space_group_name_H-M   'P 1'
#
loop_
_entity.id
_entity.type
_entity.pdbx_description
1 polymer ?
#
loop_
_entity_poly.entity_id
_entity_poly.type
_entity_poly.pdbx_seq_one_letter_code
_entity_poly.pdbx_strand_id
1 'polypeptide(L)'
;MFNSKTLKVLVSALIIAVVPVVAFAVPQFPHSFYGIVAINGGPAPIDTVIIAQIGGVEKGRITTIETGKYGGRGAYDQKLLVQGDDLQTGDMVVFTISGVAGTPTALFESGKVEELNIAFVIATPTPTPSSTPTPNPGGGGGAPPSTPTPTPTATPLNADAQKVDSNHDGKIDVLDFNALMINWGSTSADNPADFNDDGKVDILDFNLLMIYWS
;
A
#
# COMPACT_ATOMS: atom_id res chain seq x y z
N MET A 1 -73.69 -31.74 43.79
CA MET A 1 -73.72 -32.30 42.42
C MET A 1 -74.12 -31.15 41.48
N PHE A 2 -73.13 -30.38 41.01
CA PHE A 2 -73.31 -29.16 40.21
C PHE A 2 -72.91 -29.43 38.75
N ASN A 3 -73.72 -28.95 37.81
CA ASN A 3 -73.74 -29.33 36.41
C ASN A 3 -72.72 -28.50 35.58
N SER A 4 -71.83 -29.16 34.83
CA SER A 4 -70.71 -28.55 34.09
C SER A 4 -71.09 -28.22 32.65
N LYS A 5 -71.65 -27.04 32.37
CA LYS A 5 -71.69 -26.52 30.99
C LYS A 5 -71.40 -25.02 30.95
N THR A 6 -70.34 -24.71 30.22
CA THR A 6 -69.99 -23.42 29.62
C THR A 6 -69.26 -22.41 30.51
N LEU A 7 -67.96 -22.69 30.68
CA LEU A 7 -66.89 -21.77 31.07
C LEU A 7 -66.93 -20.50 30.18
N LYS A 8 -67.42 -19.37 30.71
CA LYS A 8 -67.25 -18.06 30.06
C LYS A 8 -65.80 -17.64 30.21
N VAL A 9 -64.97 -18.02 29.25
CA VAL A 9 -63.60 -17.51 29.10
C VAL A 9 -63.71 -16.00 28.83
N LEU A 10 -63.35 -15.16 29.80
CA LEU A 10 -63.03 -13.76 29.54
C LEU A 10 -61.75 -13.77 28.69
N VAL A 11 -61.91 -13.62 27.37
CA VAL A 11 -60.79 -13.37 26.46
C VAL A 11 -60.36 -11.93 26.68
N SER A 12 -59.40 -11.73 27.58
CA SER A 12 -58.65 -10.48 27.67
C SER A 12 -57.76 -10.39 26.43
N ALA A 13 -58.25 -9.74 25.38
CA ALA A 13 -57.46 -9.45 24.19
C ALA A 13 -56.37 -8.42 24.55
N LEU A 14 -55.17 -8.91 24.90
CA LEU A 14 -53.97 -8.08 24.92
C LEU A 14 -53.57 -7.82 23.48
N ILE A 15 -54.09 -6.73 22.91
CA ILE A 15 -53.63 -6.19 21.63
C ILE A 15 -52.22 -5.64 21.87
N ILE A 16 -51.20 -6.46 21.59
CA ILE A 16 -49.82 -5.98 21.47
C ILE A 16 -49.79 -5.20 20.15
N ALA A 17 -49.95 -3.88 20.23
CA ALA A 17 -49.66 -3.00 19.13
C ALA A 17 -48.16 -3.10 18.83
N VAL A 18 -47.80 -3.88 17.80
CA VAL A 18 -46.45 -3.87 17.24
C VAL A 18 -46.31 -2.55 16.49
N VAL A 19 -45.85 -1.53 17.20
CA VAL A 19 -45.47 -0.27 16.56
C VAL A 19 -44.25 -0.58 15.69
N PRO A 20 -44.27 -0.33 14.37
CA PRO A 20 -43.06 -0.46 13.58
C PRO A 20 -42.05 0.56 14.10
N VAL A 21 -41.01 0.06 14.78
CA VAL A 21 -39.86 0.88 15.14
C VAL A 21 -39.14 1.18 13.84
N VAL A 22 -39.32 2.39 13.33
CA VAL A 22 -38.51 2.90 12.22
C VAL A 22 -37.15 3.24 12.83
N ALA A 23 -36.16 2.38 12.62
CA ALA A 23 -34.80 2.65 13.07
C ALA A 23 -34.22 3.79 12.20
N PHE A 24 -34.16 5.00 12.75
CA PHE A 24 -33.35 6.06 12.17
C PHE A 24 -31.88 5.73 12.44
N ALA A 25 -31.09 5.51 11.38
CA ALA A 25 -29.64 5.41 11.53
C ALA A 25 -29.14 6.75 12.06
N VAL A 26 -28.55 6.75 13.27
CA VAL A 26 -27.88 7.94 13.81
C VAL A 26 -26.68 8.22 12.90
N PRO A 27 -26.49 9.44 12.38
CA PRO A 27 -25.30 9.77 11.59
C PRO A 27 -24.04 9.42 12.39
N GLN A 28 -23.15 8.63 11.81
CA GLN A 28 -21.89 8.26 12.46
C GLN A 28 -20.80 9.27 12.10
N PHE A 29 -20.12 9.81 13.10
CA PHE A 29 -18.83 10.48 12.90
C PHE A 29 -17.74 9.47 12.55
N PRO A 30 -16.73 9.87 11.76
CA PRO A 30 -15.61 9.00 11.41
C PRO A 30 -14.85 8.46 12.62
N HIS A 31 -14.33 7.23 12.52
CA HIS A 31 -13.30 6.70 13.41
C HIS A 31 -11.94 6.95 12.74
N SER A 32 -11.04 7.67 13.41
CA SER A 32 -9.71 8.02 12.90
C SER A 32 -8.63 7.10 13.47
N PHE A 33 -7.75 6.57 12.61
CA PHE A 33 -6.61 5.76 13.01
C PHE A 33 -5.27 6.39 12.61
N TYR A 34 -4.25 6.21 13.44
CA TYR A 34 -2.86 6.52 13.11
C TYR A 34 -1.91 5.56 13.85
N GLY A 35 -0.66 5.47 13.42
CA GLY A 35 0.35 4.69 14.15
C GLY A 35 1.50 4.20 13.29
N ILE A 36 2.17 3.16 13.77
CA ILE A 36 3.23 2.46 13.04
C ILE A 36 2.63 1.43 12.10
N VAL A 37 3.20 1.31 10.90
CA VAL A 37 2.89 0.23 9.96
C VAL A 37 4.15 -0.56 9.60
N ALA A 38 4.06 -1.89 9.70
CA ALA A 38 5.15 -2.80 9.40
C ALA A 38 4.74 -3.82 8.32
N ILE A 39 5.66 -4.11 7.41
CA ILE A 39 5.52 -5.18 6.40
C ILE A 39 6.67 -6.15 6.59
N ASN A 40 6.36 -7.44 6.79
CA ASN A 40 7.32 -8.52 7.00
C ASN A 40 8.34 -8.23 8.13
N GLY A 41 7.90 -7.54 9.18
CA GLY A 41 8.71 -7.18 10.35
C GLY A 41 9.57 -5.91 10.18
N GLY A 42 9.66 -5.33 8.98
CA GLY A 42 10.30 -4.04 8.73
C GLY A 42 9.29 -2.89 8.66
N PRO A 43 9.74 -1.62 8.76
CA PRO A 43 8.86 -0.48 8.56
C PRO A 43 8.34 -0.45 7.12
N ALA A 44 7.05 -0.15 6.93
CA ALA A 44 6.48 -0.06 5.59
C ALA A 44 7.12 1.10 4.81
N PRO A 45 7.40 0.95 3.50
CA PRO A 45 7.89 2.04 2.66
C PRO A 45 6.93 3.23 2.61
N ILE A 46 7.42 4.40 2.22
CA ILE A 46 6.55 5.49 1.75
C ILE A 46 5.70 5.01 0.57
N ASP A 47 4.59 5.70 0.31
CA ASP A 47 3.61 5.35 -0.71
C ASP A 47 2.89 4.01 -0.52
N THR A 48 3.03 3.38 0.64
CA THR A 48 2.21 2.24 1.04
C THR A 48 0.75 2.69 1.23
N VAL A 49 -0.17 2.11 0.46
CA VAL A 49 -1.61 2.38 0.57
C VAL A 49 -2.25 1.40 1.54
N ILE A 50 -2.78 1.93 2.64
CA ILE A 50 -3.54 1.17 3.64
C ILE A 50 -5.02 1.47 3.44
N ILE A 51 -5.80 0.42 3.24
CA ILE A 51 -7.25 0.51 3.05
C ILE A 51 -7.93 -0.08 4.28
N ALA A 52 -8.81 0.68 4.91
CA ALA A 52 -9.72 0.18 5.95
C ALA A 52 -11.02 -0.32 5.30
N GLN A 53 -11.38 -1.55 5.60
CA GLN A 53 -12.58 -2.20 5.08
C GLN A 53 -13.49 -2.67 6.21
N ILE A 54 -14.80 -2.58 5.99
CA ILE A 54 -15.83 -3.20 6.83
C ILE A 54 -16.68 -4.07 5.89
N GLY A 55 -16.81 -5.36 6.21
CA GLY A 55 -17.51 -6.31 5.33
C GLY A 55 -16.91 -6.43 3.92
N GLY A 56 -15.60 -6.15 3.77
CA GLY A 56 -14.90 -6.14 2.48
C GLY A 56 -15.12 -4.88 1.63
N VAL A 57 -15.92 -3.93 2.10
CA VAL A 57 -16.13 -2.63 1.44
C VAL A 57 -15.15 -1.62 2.00
N GLU A 58 -14.45 -0.89 1.13
CA GLU A 58 -13.59 0.22 1.53
C GLU A 58 -14.40 1.34 2.21
N LYS A 59 -13.96 1.72 3.41
CA LYS A 59 -14.55 2.81 4.22
C LYS A 59 -13.54 3.93 4.54
N GLY A 60 -12.29 3.74 4.16
CA GLY A 60 -11.21 4.69 4.39
C GLY A 60 -9.91 4.25 3.71
N ARG A 61 -9.07 5.22 3.38
CA ARG A 61 -7.71 4.98 2.87
C ARG A 61 -6.72 6.00 3.40
N ILE A 62 -5.46 5.59 3.49
CA ILE A 62 -4.32 6.48 3.74
C ILE A 62 -3.10 5.97 2.98
N THR A 63 -2.28 6.90 2.52
CA THR A 63 -0.97 6.62 1.92
C THR A 63 0.10 7.07 2.91
N THR A 64 1.07 6.21 3.20
CA THR A 64 2.19 6.54 4.09
C THR A 64 3.10 7.59 3.46
N ILE A 65 3.34 8.70 4.17
CA ILE A 65 4.27 9.76 3.73
C ILE A 65 5.64 9.69 4.43
N GLU A 66 5.73 8.87 5.48
CA GLU A 66 6.95 8.63 6.23
C GLU A 66 7.09 7.12 6.42
N THR A 67 8.31 6.60 6.21
CA THR A 67 8.61 5.17 6.38
C THR A 67 8.17 4.68 7.77
N GLY A 68 7.39 3.61 7.78
CA GLY A 68 6.91 2.97 9.00
C GLY A 68 5.76 3.68 9.70
N LYS A 69 5.20 4.78 9.17
CA LYS A 69 4.10 5.51 9.80
C LYS A 69 2.92 5.69 8.87
N TYR A 70 1.72 5.53 9.41
CA TYR A 70 0.49 5.92 8.75
C TYR A 70 -0.24 6.95 9.62
N GLY A 71 -0.43 8.14 9.06
CA GLY A 71 -0.94 9.29 9.79
C GLY A 71 -0.03 9.77 10.92
N GLY A 72 -0.52 10.73 11.71
CA GLY A 72 0.25 11.33 12.82
C GLY A 72 -0.61 11.70 14.04
N ARG A 73 0.07 11.93 15.17
CA ARG A 73 -0.55 12.21 16.49
C ARG A 73 -1.07 13.64 16.62
N GLY A 74 -0.55 14.58 15.84
CA GLY A 74 -0.92 15.98 15.87
C GLY A 74 -2.39 16.21 15.50
N ALA A 75 -2.98 17.28 16.02
CA ALA A 75 -4.38 17.65 15.74
C ALA A 75 -4.63 17.94 14.26
N TYR A 76 -3.59 18.35 13.53
CA TYR A 76 -3.64 18.67 12.10
C TYR A 76 -3.00 17.60 11.22
N ASP A 77 -2.44 16.54 11.81
CA ASP A 77 -1.86 15.44 11.05
C ASP A 77 -2.98 14.63 10.41
N GLN A 78 -2.78 14.22 9.15
CA GLN A 78 -3.67 13.31 8.46
C GLN A 78 -3.82 11.99 9.25
N LYS A 79 -5.02 11.40 9.19
CA LYS A 79 -5.34 10.11 9.81
C LYS A 79 -6.17 9.28 8.84
N LEU A 80 -6.15 7.97 9.02
CA LEU A 80 -7.02 7.07 8.29
C LEU A 80 -8.44 7.21 8.84
N LEU A 81 -9.33 7.85 8.08
CA LEU A 81 -10.72 8.05 8.45
C LEU A 81 -11.57 6.88 7.94
N VAL A 82 -12.20 6.15 8.85
CA VAL A 82 -13.21 5.14 8.54
C VAL A 82 -14.58 5.79 8.68
N GLN A 83 -15.34 5.84 7.59
CA GLN A 83 -16.61 6.58 7.51
C GLN A 83 -17.60 5.95 6.53
N GLY A 84 -18.89 6.25 6.70
CA GLY A 84 -19.99 5.76 5.87
C GLY A 84 -21.32 5.86 6.60
N ASP A 85 -22.42 5.93 5.86
CA ASP A 85 -23.78 6.10 6.40
C ASP A 85 -24.37 4.79 6.98
N ASP A 86 -23.77 3.66 6.61
CA ASP A 86 -24.17 2.29 6.95
C ASP A 86 -23.36 1.69 8.10
N LEU A 87 -22.50 2.46 8.75
CA LEU A 87 -21.63 1.99 9.82
C LEU A 87 -22.37 1.87 11.16
N GLN A 88 -22.01 0.86 11.93
CA GLN A 88 -22.51 0.63 13.29
C GLN A 88 -21.34 0.46 14.26
N THR A 89 -21.52 0.97 15.49
CA THR A 89 -20.54 0.74 16.55
C THR A 89 -20.38 -0.76 16.78
N GLY A 90 -19.13 -1.23 16.78
CA GLY A 90 -18.79 -2.66 16.85
C GLY A 90 -18.54 -3.33 15.50
N ASP A 91 -18.73 -2.64 14.37
CA ASP A 91 -18.33 -3.17 13.07
C ASP A 91 -16.83 -3.45 13.01
N MET A 92 -16.43 -4.61 12.48
CA MET A 92 -15.02 -4.98 12.40
C MET A 92 -14.33 -4.26 11.24
N VAL A 93 -13.35 -3.42 11.60
CA VAL A 93 -12.45 -2.74 10.68
C VAL A 93 -11.26 -3.65 10.39
N VAL A 94 -11.10 -4.03 9.12
CA VAL A 94 -9.98 -4.80 8.60
C VAL A 94 -9.09 -3.89 7.78
N PHE A 95 -7.80 -3.83 8.12
CA PHE A 95 -6.82 -3.05 7.37
C PHE A 95 -6.14 -3.93 6.33
N THR A 96 -5.97 -3.42 5.11
CA THR A 96 -5.40 -4.18 3.99
C THR A 96 -4.33 -3.39 3.24
N ILE A 97 -3.31 -4.09 2.76
CA ILE A 97 -2.34 -3.60 1.76
C ILE A 97 -2.38 -4.60 0.60
N SER A 98 -2.66 -4.12 -0.61
CA SER A 98 -2.77 -4.98 -1.81
C SER A 98 -3.69 -6.20 -1.60
N GLY A 99 -4.77 -6.03 -0.82
CA GLY A 99 -5.72 -7.09 -0.47
C GLY A 99 -5.28 -8.04 0.66
N VAL A 100 -4.05 -7.92 1.16
CA VAL A 100 -3.56 -8.71 2.31
C VAL A 100 -3.98 -8.04 3.60
N ALA A 101 -4.68 -8.78 4.48
CA ALA A 101 -5.11 -8.28 5.78
C ALA A 101 -3.95 -8.16 6.77
N GLY A 102 -3.92 -7.03 7.47
CA GLY A 102 -3.00 -6.76 8.58
C GLY A 102 -3.59 -7.15 9.93
N THR A 103 -2.74 -7.13 10.96
CA THR A 103 -3.13 -7.35 12.35
C THR A 103 -2.58 -6.25 13.26
N PRO A 104 -3.32 -5.84 14.31
CA PRO A 104 -4.66 -6.29 14.67
C PRO A 104 -5.77 -5.66 13.81
N THR A 105 -6.99 -6.18 13.92
CA THR A 105 -8.22 -5.48 13.48
C THR A 105 -8.70 -4.53 14.57
N ALA A 106 -9.62 -3.64 14.24
CA ALA A 106 -10.26 -2.74 15.21
C ALA A 106 -11.79 -2.87 15.16
N LEU A 107 -12.47 -2.39 16.20
CA LEU A 107 -13.92 -2.19 16.19
C LEU A 107 -14.22 -0.73 15.88
N PHE A 108 -15.20 -0.49 15.02
CA PHE A 108 -15.67 0.86 14.71
C PHE A 108 -16.33 1.48 15.94
N GLU A 109 -15.97 2.72 16.24
CA GLU A 109 -16.54 3.52 17.32
C GLU A 109 -16.64 4.97 16.83
N SER A 110 -17.85 5.51 16.83
CA SER A 110 -18.12 6.79 16.18
C SER A 110 -17.36 7.95 16.84
N GLY A 111 -16.61 8.72 16.05
CA GLY A 111 -15.89 9.91 16.51
C GLY A 111 -14.61 9.65 17.29
N LYS A 112 -14.21 8.38 17.44
CA LYS A 112 -12.97 8.03 18.15
C LYS A 112 -11.73 8.36 17.31
N VAL A 113 -10.64 8.69 18.00
CA VAL A 113 -9.29 8.76 17.44
C VAL A 113 -8.45 7.71 18.16
N GLU A 114 -7.86 6.80 17.41
CA GLU A 114 -7.15 5.63 17.95
C GLU A 114 -5.73 5.53 17.38
N GLU A 115 -4.77 5.31 18.27
CA GLU A 115 -3.41 4.93 17.88
C GLU A 115 -3.33 3.41 17.79
N LEU A 116 -3.05 2.87 16.61
CA LEU A 116 -3.01 1.44 16.36
C LEU A 116 -1.78 1.08 15.54
N ASN A 117 -0.96 0.15 15.99
CA ASN A 117 0.19 -0.31 15.21
C ASN A 117 -0.22 -1.54 14.40
N ILE A 118 -0.06 -1.48 13.07
CA ILE A 118 -0.56 -2.50 12.16
C ILE A 118 0.63 -3.22 11.49
N ALA A 119 0.63 -4.55 11.56
CA ALA A 119 1.62 -5.38 10.91
C ALA A 119 0.99 -6.22 9.80
N PHE A 120 1.71 -6.35 8.69
CA PHE A 120 1.33 -7.14 7.53
C PHE A 120 2.40 -8.21 7.26
N VAL A 121 1.95 -9.41 6.86
CA VAL A 121 2.81 -10.47 6.35
C VAL A 121 2.41 -10.72 4.91
N ILE A 122 3.21 -10.21 3.98
CA ILE A 122 2.95 -10.27 2.55
C ILE A 122 3.97 -11.22 1.95
N ALA A 123 3.49 -12.24 1.22
CA ALA A 123 4.37 -13.12 0.49
C ALA A 123 5.15 -12.31 -0.55
N THR A 124 6.46 -12.18 -0.34
CA THR A 124 7.36 -11.69 -1.38
C THR A 124 7.44 -12.79 -2.44
N PRO A 125 7.23 -12.50 -3.74
CA PRO A 125 7.50 -13.52 -4.75
C PRO A 125 8.96 -13.95 -4.60
N THR A 126 9.19 -15.26 -4.44
CA THR A 126 10.54 -15.82 -4.51
C THR A 126 11.13 -15.36 -5.84
N PRO A 127 12.32 -14.73 -5.86
CA PRO A 127 12.95 -14.39 -7.14
C PRO A 127 13.08 -15.68 -7.94
N THR A 128 12.41 -15.76 -9.09
CA THR A 128 12.68 -16.81 -10.06
C THR A 128 14.17 -16.69 -10.37
N PRO A 129 14.98 -17.75 -10.20
CA PRO A 129 16.41 -17.67 -10.48
C PRO A 129 16.56 -17.21 -11.93
N SER A 130 17.10 -16.00 -12.10
CA SER A 130 17.57 -15.54 -13.41
C SER A 130 18.66 -16.51 -13.81
N SER A 131 18.51 -17.18 -14.96
CA SER A 131 19.53 -18.09 -15.46
C SER A 131 20.83 -17.33 -15.62
N THR A 132 21.83 -17.64 -14.79
CA THR A 132 23.19 -17.14 -14.93
C THR A 132 23.66 -17.37 -16.37
N PRO A 133 24.10 -16.34 -17.12
CA PRO A 133 24.70 -16.56 -18.42
C PRO A 133 25.98 -17.40 -18.23
N THR A 134 25.98 -18.61 -18.79
CA THR A 134 27.11 -19.52 -18.78
C THR A 134 28.30 -18.89 -19.51
N PRO A 135 29.53 -18.88 -18.95
CA PRO A 135 30.71 -18.50 -19.71
C PRO A 135 30.92 -19.48 -20.87
N ASN A 136 30.85 -18.99 -22.10
CA ASN A 136 31.08 -19.79 -23.29
C ASN A 136 32.58 -20.17 -23.39
N PRO A 137 32.96 -21.47 -23.40
CA PRO A 137 34.32 -21.88 -23.70
C PRO A 137 34.53 -21.80 -25.22
N GLY A 138 35.58 -21.10 -25.64
CA GLY A 138 35.99 -21.03 -27.03
C GLY A 138 36.17 -22.42 -27.65
N GLY A 139 35.55 -22.61 -28.82
CA GLY A 139 35.72 -23.78 -29.66
C GLY A 139 35.56 -23.38 -31.13
N GLY A 140 36.68 -23.31 -31.84
CA GLY A 140 36.73 -23.04 -33.27
C GLY A 140 36.10 -24.18 -34.07
N GLY A 141 35.28 -23.82 -35.06
CA GLY A 141 34.70 -24.74 -36.02
C GLY A 141 33.86 -23.96 -37.02
N GLY A 142 34.36 -23.82 -38.24
CA GLY A 142 33.74 -23.03 -39.30
C GLY A 142 32.33 -23.52 -39.67
N ALA A 143 31.38 -22.59 -39.62
CA ALA A 143 30.05 -22.71 -40.21
C ALA A 143 29.86 -21.55 -41.21
N PRO A 144 29.11 -21.76 -42.30
CA PRO A 144 29.02 -20.82 -43.43
C PRO A 144 28.38 -19.48 -43.02
N PRO A 145 28.64 -18.39 -43.76
CA PRO A 145 28.33 -17.04 -43.32
C PRO A 145 26.82 -16.86 -43.14
N SER A 146 26.41 -16.73 -41.88
CA SER A 146 25.08 -16.26 -41.51
C SER A 146 25.14 -14.74 -41.56
N THR A 147 24.38 -14.16 -42.47
CA THR A 147 24.20 -12.71 -42.62
C THR A 147 23.84 -12.11 -41.26
N PRO A 148 24.58 -11.10 -40.74
CA PRO A 148 24.21 -10.49 -39.47
C PRO A 148 22.84 -9.81 -39.63
N THR A 149 21.86 -10.27 -38.86
CA THR A 149 20.67 -9.46 -38.58
C THR A 149 21.16 -8.20 -37.89
N PRO A 150 20.84 -6.99 -38.39
CA PRO A 150 21.25 -5.76 -37.71
C PRO A 150 20.69 -5.80 -36.30
N THR A 151 21.60 -5.84 -35.32
CA THR A 151 21.27 -5.56 -33.93
C THR A 151 20.63 -4.18 -33.93
N PRO A 152 19.45 -3.97 -33.33
CA PRO A 152 18.90 -2.62 -33.24
C PRO A 152 19.92 -1.77 -32.50
N THR A 153 20.49 -0.80 -33.22
CA THR A 153 21.33 0.24 -32.62
C THR A 153 20.49 0.89 -31.54
N ALA A 154 20.91 0.75 -30.27
CA ALA A 154 20.31 1.47 -29.17
C ALA A 154 20.27 2.95 -29.55
N THR A 155 19.10 3.56 -29.49
CA THR A 155 18.96 5.00 -29.69
C THR A 155 19.84 5.67 -28.63
N PRO A 156 20.82 6.51 -29.01
CA PRO A 156 21.67 7.16 -28.04
C PRO A 156 20.82 8.02 -27.09
N LEU A 157 21.05 7.86 -25.79
CA LEU A 157 20.44 8.69 -24.76
C LEU A 157 20.75 10.17 -25.03
N ASN A 158 19.77 11.05 -24.79
CA ASN A 158 20.02 12.49 -24.83
C ASN A 158 20.94 12.89 -23.66
N ALA A 159 21.56 14.08 -23.73
CA ALA A 159 22.55 14.50 -22.73
C ALA A 159 22.03 14.52 -21.29
N ASP A 160 20.75 14.84 -21.10
CA ASP A 160 20.12 14.87 -19.78
C ASP A 160 19.91 13.45 -19.22
N ALA A 161 19.49 12.50 -20.08
CA ALA A 161 19.37 11.09 -19.72
C ALA A 161 20.74 10.44 -19.48
N GLN A 162 21.77 10.80 -20.24
CA GLN A 162 23.13 10.31 -20.00
C GLN A 162 23.69 10.71 -18.64
N LYS A 163 23.22 11.82 -18.07
CA LYS A 163 23.63 12.25 -16.74
C LYS A 163 23.05 11.34 -15.63
N VAL A 164 21.90 10.73 -15.92
CA VAL A 164 21.19 9.82 -15.02
C VAL A 164 21.73 8.39 -15.12
N ASP A 165 22.32 8.02 -16.26
CA ASP A 165 23.02 6.75 -16.51
C ASP A 165 24.31 6.68 -15.65
N SER A 166 24.13 6.34 -14.38
CA SER A 166 25.19 6.36 -13.37
C SER A 166 26.27 5.33 -13.68
N ASN A 167 25.86 4.20 -14.25
CA ASN A 167 26.75 3.08 -14.53
C ASN A 167 27.32 3.11 -15.97
N HIS A 168 26.87 4.05 -16.80
CA HIS A 168 27.28 4.31 -18.18
C HIS A 168 27.05 3.12 -19.12
N ASP A 169 25.97 2.36 -18.93
CA ASP A 169 25.63 1.20 -19.75
C ASP A 169 24.70 1.53 -20.94
N GLY A 170 24.29 2.80 -21.06
CA GLY A 170 23.44 3.31 -22.13
C GLY A 170 21.95 3.05 -21.92
N LYS A 171 21.55 2.63 -20.72
CA LYS A 171 20.16 2.48 -20.30
C LYS A 171 19.93 3.22 -18.99
N ILE A 172 18.66 3.50 -18.70
CA ILE A 172 18.23 4.08 -17.43
C ILE A 172 17.32 3.08 -16.75
N ASP A 173 17.88 2.25 -15.88
CA ASP A 173 17.15 1.14 -15.29
C ASP A 173 17.44 0.91 -13.79
N VAL A 174 17.13 -0.30 -13.32
CA VAL A 174 17.29 -0.70 -11.92
C VAL A 174 18.74 -0.62 -11.43
N LEU A 175 19.72 -0.67 -12.33
CA LEU A 175 21.12 -0.55 -11.97
C LEU A 175 21.49 0.89 -11.60
N ASP A 176 20.92 1.89 -12.28
CA ASP A 176 21.06 3.31 -11.92
C ASP A 176 20.30 3.63 -10.63
N PHE A 177 19.12 3.01 -10.44
CA PHE A 177 18.41 3.09 -9.16
C PHE A 177 19.24 2.52 -8.01
N ASN A 178 19.91 1.39 -8.21
CA ASN A 178 20.79 0.84 -7.19
C ASN A 178 21.96 1.78 -6.88
N ALA A 179 22.55 2.43 -7.90
CA ALA A 179 23.60 3.43 -7.72
C ALA A 179 23.10 4.63 -6.89
N LEU A 180 21.90 5.12 -7.17
CA LEU A 180 21.23 6.16 -6.41
C LEU A 180 21.03 5.76 -4.94
N MET A 181 20.48 4.56 -4.70
CA MET A 181 20.19 4.10 -3.35
C MET A 181 21.44 3.82 -2.50
N ILE A 182 22.54 3.37 -3.12
CA ILE A 182 23.83 3.19 -2.43
C ILE A 182 24.40 4.53 -1.96
N ASN A 183 24.13 5.59 -2.69
CA ASN A 183 24.65 6.93 -2.42
C ASN A 183 23.65 7.83 -1.67
N TRP A 184 22.47 7.32 -1.31
CA TRP A 184 21.39 8.13 -0.73
C TRP A 184 21.83 8.93 0.50
N GLY A 185 21.54 10.23 0.51
CA GLY A 185 21.91 11.18 1.55
C GLY A 185 23.39 11.56 1.56
N SER A 186 24.20 11.05 0.63
CA SER A 186 25.61 11.47 0.47
C SER A 186 25.66 12.93 0.04
N THR A 187 26.59 13.68 0.64
CA THR A 187 26.87 15.08 0.29
C THR A 187 28.30 15.24 -0.25
N SER A 188 28.82 14.17 -0.86
CA SER A 188 30.15 14.19 -1.47
C SER A 188 30.09 15.01 -2.76
N ALA A 189 31.05 15.90 -2.96
CA ALA A 189 31.20 16.58 -4.24
C ALA A 189 31.44 15.55 -5.35
N ASP A 190 30.89 15.80 -6.55
CA ASP A 190 30.99 14.95 -7.74
C ASP A 190 30.44 13.52 -7.53
N ASN A 191 29.36 13.39 -6.75
CA ASN A 191 28.70 12.11 -6.56
C ASN A 191 28.04 11.67 -7.89
N PRO A 192 28.33 10.46 -8.42
CA PRO A 192 27.72 10.00 -9.66
C PRO A 192 26.19 9.80 -9.58
N ALA A 193 25.62 9.82 -8.38
CA ALA A 193 24.18 9.75 -8.13
C ALA A 193 23.52 11.10 -7.83
N ASP A 194 24.28 12.21 -7.82
CA ASP A 194 23.77 13.58 -7.72
C ASP A 194 23.48 14.07 -9.15
N PHE A 195 22.29 13.74 -9.64
CA PHE A 195 21.91 13.98 -11.02
C PHE A 195 21.53 15.44 -11.27
N ASN A 196 21.17 16.20 -10.23
CA ASN A 196 20.79 17.61 -10.35
C ASN A 196 21.93 18.60 -9.98
N ASP A 197 23.10 18.10 -9.58
CA ASP A 197 24.28 18.85 -9.10
C ASP A 197 24.01 19.77 -7.90
N ASP A 198 23.08 19.42 -7.02
CA ASP A 198 22.77 20.23 -5.84
C ASP A 198 23.68 19.95 -4.62
N GLY A 199 24.58 18.98 -4.77
CA GLY A 199 25.55 18.57 -3.76
C GLY A 199 24.99 17.56 -2.77
N LYS A 200 23.81 16.99 -3.02
CA LYS A 200 23.19 15.95 -2.21
C LYS A 200 22.55 14.91 -3.12
N VAL A 201 22.58 13.66 -2.66
CA VAL A 201 21.79 12.60 -3.29
C VAL A 201 20.48 12.43 -2.53
N ASP A 202 19.37 12.85 -3.11
CA ASP A 202 18.05 12.79 -2.48
C ASP A 202 16.88 12.49 -3.44
N ILE A 203 15.67 12.83 -3.01
CA ILE A 203 14.44 12.57 -3.75
C ILE A 203 14.37 13.32 -5.08
N LEU A 204 15.09 14.42 -5.24
CA LEU A 204 15.16 15.16 -6.49
C LEU A 204 15.95 14.39 -7.55
N ASP A 205 17.02 13.69 -7.15
CA ASP A 205 17.74 12.77 -8.03
C ASP A 205 16.90 11.56 -8.38
N PHE A 206 16.16 11.01 -7.42
CA PHE A 206 15.18 9.94 -7.70
C PHE A 206 14.13 10.37 -8.73
N ASN A 207 13.58 11.58 -8.59
CA ASN A 207 12.62 12.10 -9.56
C ASN A 207 13.24 12.21 -10.96
N LEU A 208 14.51 12.64 -11.06
CA LEU A 208 15.21 12.72 -12.34
C LEU A 208 15.42 11.33 -12.95
N LEU A 209 15.78 10.35 -12.13
CA LEU A 209 15.89 8.94 -12.54
C LEU A 209 14.59 8.40 -13.13
N MET A 210 13.47 8.67 -12.47
CA MET A 210 12.16 8.19 -12.91
C MET A 210 11.64 8.88 -14.18
N ILE A 211 12.09 10.11 -14.46
CA ILE A 211 11.73 10.82 -15.71
C ILE A 211 12.35 10.16 -16.93
N TYR A 212 13.57 9.65 -16.81
CA TYR A 212 14.33 9.10 -17.94
C TYR A 212 14.33 7.57 -18.01
N TRP A 213 13.63 6.89 -17.09
CA TRP A 213 13.54 5.43 -17.03
C TRP A 213 13.17 4.80 -18.38
N SER A 214 13.96 3.81 -18.82
CA SER A 214 13.83 3.20 -20.15
C SER A 214 14.15 1.70 -20.17
#